data_AF-A0A1V4M5I9-F1
#
_entry.id   AF-A0A1V4M5I9-F1
#
_cell.length_a   1.000
_cell.length_b   1.000
_cell.length_c   1.000
_cell.angle_alpha   90.00
_cell.angle_beta   90.00
_cell.angle_gamma   90.00
#
_symmetry.space_group_name_H-M   'P 1'
#
loop_
_entity.id
_entity.type
_entity.pdbx_description
1 polymer ?
#
loop_
_entity_poly.entity_id
_entity_poly.type
_entity_poly.pdbx_seq_one_letter_code
_entity_poly.pdbx_strand_id
1 'polypeptide(L)'
;MLRGLIRKKKFKNLLHKKCYHVAVDGTQKYVMNQCWDQRYLRRKIRGKDGEYQYYAYVLEAVLILSNGMVLPLLTEFLENSPELEIIENDEEWKQDCYTDIRFIPMF
;
A
#
# COMPACT_ATOMS: atom_id res chain seq x y z
N MET A 1 4.67 -14.98 -12.70
CA MET A 1 4.04 -14.92 -14.03
C MET A 1 4.19 -13.55 -14.71
N LEU A 2 3.64 -12.46 -14.14
CA LEU A 2 3.66 -11.11 -14.73
C LEU A 2 5.07 -10.57 -15.04
N ARG A 3 6.02 -10.73 -14.09
CA ARG A 3 7.45 -10.37 -14.30
C ARG A 3 8.05 -11.02 -15.56
N GLY A 4 7.64 -12.25 -15.89
CA GLY A 4 8.07 -12.94 -17.09
C GLY A 4 7.55 -12.30 -18.38
N LEU A 5 6.30 -11.81 -18.36
CA LEU A 5 5.69 -11.10 -19.50
C LEU A 5 6.34 -9.73 -19.75
N ILE A 6 6.67 -9.02 -18.66
CA ILE A 6 7.44 -7.76 -18.69
C ILE A 6 8.82 -8.00 -19.31
N ARG A 7 9.55 -9.02 -18.82
CA ARG A 7 10.88 -9.39 -19.36
C ARG A 7 10.83 -9.78 -20.84
N LYS A 8 9.77 -10.48 -21.26
CA LYS A 8 9.52 -10.84 -22.67
C LYS A 8 8.95 -9.69 -23.52
N LYS A 9 8.86 -8.47 -22.96
CA LYS A 9 8.36 -7.24 -23.62
C LYS A 9 6.96 -7.38 -24.22
N LYS A 10 6.10 -8.25 -23.65
CA LYS A 10 4.76 -8.52 -24.18
C LYS A 10 3.82 -7.32 -24.14
N PHE A 11 4.10 -6.35 -23.28
CA PHE A 11 3.30 -5.12 -23.12
C PHE A 11 3.86 -3.91 -23.88
N LYS A 12 4.90 -4.05 -24.71
CA LYS A 12 5.62 -2.93 -25.36
C LYS A 12 4.69 -1.96 -26.11
N ASN A 13 3.62 -2.48 -26.72
CA ASN A 13 2.64 -1.69 -27.49
C ASN A 13 1.52 -1.11 -26.61
N LEU A 14 1.44 -1.53 -25.36
CA LEU A 14 0.45 -1.12 -24.37
C LEU A 14 1.05 -0.19 -23.29
N LEU A 15 2.27 0.33 -23.51
CA LEU A 15 2.92 1.27 -22.60
C LEU A 15 2.45 2.70 -22.86
N HIS A 16 2.19 3.45 -21.79
CA HIS A 16 1.91 4.88 -21.90
C HIS A 16 3.22 5.66 -22.07
N LYS A 17 3.36 6.44 -23.14
CA LYS A 17 4.61 7.18 -23.46
C LYS A 17 5.89 6.33 -23.37
N LYS A 18 5.80 5.03 -23.73
CA LYS A 18 6.89 4.03 -23.62
C LYS A 18 7.37 3.72 -22.19
N CYS A 19 6.63 4.14 -21.17
CA CYS A 19 6.90 3.86 -19.76
C CYS A 19 5.86 2.90 -19.17
N TYR A 20 6.26 2.19 -18.12
CA TYR A 20 5.30 1.50 -17.26
C TYR A 20 4.72 2.52 -16.28
N HIS A 21 3.39 2.62 -16.24
CA HIS A 21 2.69 3.37 -15.21
C HIS A 21 2.33 2.43 -14.07
N VAL A 22 2.84 2.73 -12.89
CA VAL A 22 2.50 1.99 -11.67
C VAL A 22 1.75 2.94 -10.75
N ALA A 23 0.54 2.57 -10.38
CA ALA A 23 -0.16 3.22 -9.28
C ALA A 23 0.09 2.42 -8.00
N VAL A 24 0.40 3.14 -6.93
CA VAL A 24 0.57 2.57 -5.60
C VAL A 24 -0.44 3.24 -4.68
N ASP A 25 -1.22 2.43 -3.96
CA ASP A 25 -2.25 2.92 -3.06
C ASP A 25 -2.31 2.10 -1.77
N GLY A 26 -2.63 2.77 -0.66
CA GLY A 26 -2.84 2.14 0.64
C GLY A 26 -4.32 1.85 0.86
N THR A 27 -4.67 0.58 1.07
CA THR A 27 -6.06 0.17 1.32
C THR A 27 -6.21 -0.47 2.71
N GLN A 28 -7.14 0.05 3.50
CA GLN A 28 -7.59 -0.59 4.74
C GLN A 28 -8.46 -1.81 4.41
N LYS A 29 -7.99 -3.01 4.75
CA LYS A 29 -8.75 -4.25 4.50
C LYS A 29 -9.65 -4.61 5.68
N TYR A 30 -9.18 -4.42 6.92
CA TYR A 30 -9.90 -4.83 8.13
C TYR A 30 -9.72 -3.86 9.30
N VAL A 31 -10.71 -3.86 10.19
CA VAL A 31 -10.72 -3.16 11.48
C VAL A 31 -11.09 -4.17 12.57
N MET A 32 -10.35 -4.19 13.66
CA MET A 32 -10.55 -5.12 14.78
C MET A 32 -10.53 -4.38 16.11
N ASN A 33 -11.28 -4.89 17.08
CA ASN A 33 -11.32 -4.38 18.47
C ASN A 33 -10.42 -5.15 19.43
N GLN A 34 -9.77 -6.22 18.97
CA GLN A 34 -8.83 -7.03 19.74
C GLN A 34 -7.57 -7.29 18.91
N CYS A 35 -6.42 -7.33 19.58
CA CYS A 35 -5.14 -7.65 18.94
C CYS A 35 -5.04 -9.15 18.68
N TRP A 36 -4.91 -9.55 17.41
CA TRP A 36 -4.72 -10.96 17.02
C TRP A 36 -3.27 -11.29 16.67
N ASP A 37 -2.47 -10.29 16.32
CA ASP A 37 -1.04 -10.39 16.00
C ASP A 37 -0.40 -9.03 16.32
N GLN A 38 0.83 -9.03 16.83
CA GLN A 38 1.53 -7.79 17.19
C GLN A 38 1.87 -6.92 15.98
N ARG A 39 1.88 -7.51 14.77
CA ARG A 39 2.19 -6.80 13.52
C ARG A 39 1.09 -5.87 13.06
N TYR A 40 -0.13 -5.99 13.59
CA TYR A 40 -1.22 -5.09 13.19
C TYR A 40 -0.96 -3.65 13.64
N LEU A 41 -1.27 -2.71 12.76
CA LEU A 41 -1.31 -1.28 13.11
C LEU A 41 -2.38 -1.06 14.17
N ARG A 42 -2.15 -0.11 15.09
CA ARG A 42 -3.10 0.22 16.15
C ARG A 42 -3.27 1.72 16.27
N ARG A 43 -4.43 2.16 16.75
CA ARG A 43 -4.63 3.56 17.18
C ARG A 43 -5.39 3.60 18.49
N LYS A 44 -5.07 4.57 19.35
CA LYS A 44 -5.87 4.86 20.56
C LYS A 44 -7.24 5.38 20.17
N ILE A 45 -8.29 4.89 20.83
CA ILE A 45 -9.65 5.39 20.62
C ILE A 45 -9.80 6.69 21.43
N ARG A 46 -10.12 7.80 20.74
CA ARG A 46 -10.31 9.10 21.41
C ARG A 46 -11.42 9.02 22.44
N GLY A 47 -11.17 9.52 23.64
CA GLY A 47 -12.13 9.54 24.75
C GLY A 47 -12.28 8.22 25.49
N LYS A 48 -11.45 7.21 25.20
CA LYS A 48 -11.40 5.95 25.94
C LYS A 48 -9.96 5.60 26.31
N ASP A 49 -9.61 5.86 27.56
CA ASP A 49 -8.26 5.54 28.06
C ASP A 49 -8.00 4.04 28.04
N GLY A 50 -6.91 3.65 27.40
CA GLY A 50 -6.45 2.27 27.33
C GLY A 50 -7.12 1.38 26.26
N GLU A 51 -8.09 1.89 25.49
CA GLU A 51 -8.67 1.13 24.38
C GLU A 51 -7.98 1.43 23.05
N TYR A 52 -7.62 0.37 22.33
CA TYR A 52 -7.01 0.43 21.01
C TYR A 52 -7.92 -0.19 19.95
N GLN A 53 -7.87 0.37 18.75
CA GLN A 53 -8.46 -0.22 17.55
C GLN A 53 -7.33 -0.64 16.61
N TYR A 54 -7.43 -1.83 16.05
CA TYR A 54 -6.39 -2.45 15.23
C TYR A 54 -6.81 -2.50 13.75
N TYR A 55 -5.84 -2.44 12.85
CA TYR A 55 -6.07 -2.40 11.40
C TYR A 55 -5.13 -3.33 10.65
N ALA A 56 -5.67 -3.93 9.60
CA ALA A 56 -4.89 -4.51 8.52
C ALA A 56 -4.91 -3.53 7.34
N TYR A 57 -3.78 -2.89 7.08
CA TYR A 57 -3.55 -2.13 5.86
C TYR A 57 -2.67 -2.92 4.90
N VAL A 58 -2.93 -2.76 3.61
CA VAL A 58 -2.03 -3.23 2.56
C VAL A 58 -1.67 -2.09 1.63
N LEU A 59 -0.43 -2.11 1.15
CA LEU A 59 0.02 -1.32 0.03
C LEU A 59 -0.10 -2.17 -1.23
N GLU A 60 -0.92 -1.72 -2.18
CA GLU A 60 -1.12 -2.41 -3.46
C GLU A 60 -0.47 -1.60 -4.59
N ALA A 61 0.35 -2.28 -5.38
CA ALA A 61 0.92 -1.73 -6.61
C ALA A 61 0.27 -2.41 -7.82
N VAL A 62 -0.23 -1.60 -8.75
CA VAL A 62 -0.85 -2.07 -10.00
C VAL A 62 -0.20 -1.43 -11.21
N LEU A 63 -0.04 -2.23 -12.26
CA LEU A 63 0.42 -1.76 -13.57
C LEU A 63 -0.78 -1.29 -14.39
N ILE A 64 -0.73 -0.05 -14.85
CA ILE A 64 -1.75 0.55 -15.72
C ILE A 64 -1.22 0.59 -17.15
N LEU A 65 -1.95 -0.06 -18.07
CA LEU A 65 -1.61 -0.10 -19.49
C LEU A 65 -2.43 0.95 -20.28
N SER A 66 -1.92 1.36 -21.44
CA SER A 66 -2.50 2.43 -22.26
C SER A 66 -3.92 2.13 -22.78
N ASN A 67 -4.31 0.86 -22.81
CA ASN A 67 -5.66 0.40 -23.16
C ASN A 67 -6.62 0.33 -21.97
N GLY A 68 -6.21 0.81 -20.78
CA GLY A 68 -7.03 0.78 -19.57
C GLY A 68 -6.94 -0.52 -18.77
N MET A 69 -6.18 -1.52 -19.21
CA MET A 69 -5.96 -2.73 -18.41
C MET A 69 -5.15 -2.42 -17.15
N VAL A 70 -5.59 -3.00 -16.02
CA VAL A 70 -4.92 -2.91 -14.72
C VAL A 70 -4.47 -4.30 -14.29
N LEU A 71 -3.18 -4.48 -14.02
CA LEU A 71 -2.58 -5.76 -13.65
C LEU A 71 -1.91 -5.67 -12.27
N PRO A 72 -2.21 -6.57 -11.31
CA PRO A 72 -1.58 -6.54 -9.99
C PRO A 72 -0.09 -6.85 -10.10
N LEU A 73 0.76 -5.99 -9.52
CA LEU A 73 2.22 -6.15 -9.51
C LEU A 73 2.73 -6.71 -8.17
N LEU A 74 2.28 -6.11 -7.08
CA LEU A 74 2.75 -6.40 -5.72
C LEU A 74 1.69 -5.99 -4.71
N THR A 75 1.62 -6.73 -3.61
CA THR A 75 0.87 -6.36 -2.41
C THR A 75 1.77 -6.61 -1.22
N GLU A 76 1.79 -5.68 -0.28
CA GLU A 76 2.55 -5.78 0.97
C GLU A 76 1.68 -5.34 2.15
N PHE A 77 1.73 -6.05 3.27
CA PHE A 77 1.05 -5.62 4.48
C PHE A 77 1.85 -4.50 5.14
N LEU A 78 1.16 -3.46 5.61
CA LEU A 78 1.76 -2.48 6.49
C LEU A 78 1.76 -3.03 7.90
N GLU A 79 2.94 -3.16 8.47
CA GLU A 79 3.15 -3.71 9.81
C GLU A 79 3.58 -2.61 10.78
N ASN A 80 3.20 -2.76 12.04
CA ASN A 80 3.66 -1.87 13.09
C ASN A 80 5.11 -2.22 13.44
N SER A 81 6.03 -1.27 13.28
CA SER A 81 7.42 -1.43 13.69
C SER A 81 7.66 -0.71 15.03
N PRO A 82 8.61 -1.15 15.87
CA PRO A 82 8.92 -0.48 17.14
C PRO A 82 9.24 1.01 16.98
N GLU A 83 9.80 1.40 15.84
CA GLU A 83 10.12 2.79 15.50
C GLU A 83 8.86 3.61 15.22
N LEU A 84 7.83 3.00 14.61
CA LEU A 84 6.55 3.65 14.34
C LEU A 84 5.72 3.81 15.62
N GLU A 85 5.82 2.89 16.58
CA GLU A 85 5.14 3.02 17.88
C GLU A 85 5.55 4.27 18.67
N ILE A 86 6.80 4.71 18.51
CA ILE A 86 7.34 5.92 19.16
C ILE A 86 6.67 7.17 18.55
N ILE A 87 6.41 7.15 17.24
CA ILE A 87 5.83 8.25 16.48
C ILE A 87 4.30 8.32 16.69
N GLU A 88 3.63 7.17 16.84
CA GLU A 88 2.19 7.10 17.17
C GLU A 88 1.80 7.75 18.50
N ASN A 89 2.77 7.95 19.40
CA ASN A 89 2.52 8.58 20.69
C ASN A 89 2.46 10.12 20.61
N ASP A 90 2.61 10.68 19.41
CA ASP A 90 2.47 12.10 19.14
C ASP A 90 0.99 12.44 18.86
N GLU A 91 0.40 13.37 19.61
CA GLU A 91 -1.04 13.67 19.57
C GLU A 91 -1.51 14.21 18.20
N GLU A 92 -0.57 14.70 17.38
CA GLU A 92 -0.81 15.19 16.03
C GLU A 92 -0.70 14.13 14.93
N TRP A 93 -0.23 12.91 15.24
CA TRP A 93 0.06 11.93 14.20
C TRP A 93 -1.21 11.37 13.55
N LYS A 94 -1.41 11.70 12.28
CA LYS A 94 -2.45 11.15 11.41
C LYS A 94 -1.79 10.45 10.23
N GLN A 95 -2.12 9.17 10.05
CA GLN A 95 -1.74 8.44 8.85
C GLN A 95 -2.71 8.78 7.72
N ASP A 96 -2.30 9.70 6.86
CA ASP A 96 -3.06 10.06 5.65
C ASP A 96 -2.70 9.10 4.51
N CYS A 97 -3.71 8.48 3.89
CA CYS A 97 -3.51 7.62 2.72
C CYS A 97 -3.41 8.49 1.46
N TYR A 98 -2.30 8.39 0.72
CA TYR A 98 -2.12 9.08 -0.57
C TYR A 98 -1.86 8.05 -1.68
N THR A 99 -2.44 8.30 -2.85
CA THR A 99 -2.15 7.53 -4.07
C THR A 99 -0.98 8.18 -4.80
N ASP A 100 0.13 7.47 -4.97
CA ASP A 100 1.30 7.93 -5.74
C ASP A 100 1.42 7.16 -7.06
N ILE A 101 1.52 7.87 -8.19
CA ILE A 101 1.70 7.28 -9.51
C ILE A 101 3.16 7.44 -9.90
N ARG A 102 3.88 6.32 -9.97
CA ARG A 102 5.28 6.31 -10.38
C ARG A 102 5.44 5.86 -11.84
N PHE A 103 6.26 6.63 -12.55
CA PHE A 103 6.67 6.34 -13.92
C PHE A 103 8.02 5.64 -13.87
N ILE A 104 8.11 4.41 -14.37
CA ILE A 104 9.37 3.68 -14.42
C ILE A 104 9.93 3.77 -15.85
N PRO A 105 11.03 4.51 -16.08
CA PRO A 105 11.65 4.62 -17.40
C PRO A 105 12.33 3.30 -17.79
N MET A 106 12.36 3.02 -19.10
CA MET A 106 13.06 1.88 -19.68
C MET A 106 14.51 2.28 -19.98
N PHE A 107 15.50 1.57 -19.41
CA PHE A 107 16.88 1.56 -19.90
C PHE A 107 17.05 0.38 -20.87
#